data_AF-A0A920DQZ8-F1
#
_entry.id   AF-A0A920DQZ8-F1
#
_cell.length_a   1.000
_cell.length_b   1.000
_cell.length_c   1.000
_cell.angle_alpha   90.00
_cell.angle_beta   90.00
_cell.angle_gamma   90.00
#
_symmetry.space_group_name_H-M   'P 1'
#
loop_
_entity.id
_entity.type
_entity.pdbx_description
1 polymer ?
#
loop_
_entity_poly.entity_id
_entity_poly.type
_entity_poly.pdbx_seq_one_letter_code
_entity_poly.pdbx_strand_id
1 'polypeptide(L)'
;MVGETVAKTISKVKNIEIIPIHHLEGIYWHLESKIRSLKPPYLCLLVSGGHTQIIDCDDYGQYSILGETIDDACGEAFDKVGKLLNLEYPGGPKVAQLAKVGNSERFNFPRALTQKETLTLVLVD
;
A
#
# COMPACT_ATOMS: atom_id res chain seq x y z
N MET A 1 -18.68 2.85 3.76
CA MET A 1 -20.03 3.20 4.28
C MET A 1 -20.44 4.64 3.98
N VAL A 2 -19.76 5.68 4.48
CA VAL A 2 -20.19 7.09 4.21
C VAL A 2 -20.21 7.44 2.72
N GLY A 3 -19.09 7.21 2.02
CA GLY A 3 -18.99 7.53 0.58
C GLY A 3 -20.00 6.77 -0.28
N GLU A 4 -20.22 5.49 0.02
CA GLU A 4 -21.20 4.65 -0.68
C GLU A 4 -22.64 5.18 -0.53
N THR A 5 -23.05 5.50 0.70
CA THR A 5 -24.40 6.04 0.97
C THR A 5 -24.63 7.37 0.26
N VAL A 6 -23.62 8.25 0.26
CA VAL A 6 -23.69 9.54 -0.45
C VAL A 6 -23.83 9.30 -1.96
N ALA A 7 -23.00 8.43 -2.54
CA ALA A 7 -23.03 8.15 -3.98
C ALA A 7 -24.38 7.57 -4.42
N LYS A 8 -24.92 6.58 -3.68
CA LYS A 8 -26.24 6.00 -3.94
C LYS A 8 -27.37 7.03 -3.84
N THR A 9 -27.29 7.94 -2.87
CA THR A 9 -28.29 9.01 -2.70
C THR A 9 -28.27 10.00 -3.87
N ILE A 10 -27.08 10.44 -4.30
CA ILE A 10 -26.94 11.34 -5.46
C ILE A 10 -27.46 10.66 -6.73
N SER A 11 -27.07 9.41 -6.97
CA SER A 11 -27.53 8.61 -8.11
C SER A 11 -29.05 8.54 -8.17
N LYS A 12 -29.70 8.23 -7.04
CA LYS A 12 -31.16 8.15 -6.94
C LYS A 12 -31.86 9.50 -7.17
N VAL A 13 -31.35 10.59 -6.60
CA VAL A 13 -31.96 11.93 -6.74
C VAL A 13 -31.80 12.49 -8.14
N LYS A 14 -30.63 12.25 -8.77
CA LYS A 14 -30.31 12.77 -10.10
C LYS A 14 -30.74 11.84 -11.23
N ASN A 15 -31.22 10.63 -10.92
CA ASN A 15 -31.53 9.59 -11.89
C ASN A 15 -30.35 9.30 -12.84
N ILE A 16 -29.15 9.20 -12.25
CA ILE A 16 -27.91 8.86 -12.96
C ILE A 16 -27.40 7.51 -12.49
N GLU A 17 -26.71 6.81 -13.38
CA GLU A 17 -26.08 5.52 -13.08
C GLU A 17 -25.00 5.65 -11.98
N ILE A 18 -24.84 4.60 -11.18
CA ILE A 18 -23.77 4.47 -10.20
C ILE A 18 -22.86 3.31 -10.60
N ILE A 19 -21.55 3.58 -10.67
CA ILE A 19 -20.54 2.56 -10.98
C ILE A 19 -19.79 2.22 -9.68
N PRO A 20 -19.90 0.99 -9.16
CA PRO A 20 -19.09 0.56 -8.04
C PRO A 20 -17.63 0.38 -8.50
N ILE A 21 -16.68 0.87 -7.72
CA ILE A 21 -15.25 0.77 -8.03
C ILE A 21 -14.57 0.00 -6.91
N HIS A 22 -13.76 -1.00 -7.27
CA HIS A 22 -12.92 -1.68 -6.31
C HIS A 22 -11.84 -0.72 -5.77
N HIS A 23 -11.64 -0.64 -4.46
CA HIS A 23 -10.72 0.35 -3.86
C HIS A 23 -9.31 0.31 -4.48
N LEU A 24 -8.79 -0.89 -4.76
CA LEU A 24 -7.47 -1.05 -5.36
C LEU A 24 -7.42 -0.64 -6.84
N GLU A 25 -8.50 -0.85 -7.60
CA GLU A 25 -8.57 -0.34 -8.99
C GLU A 25 -8.45 1.17 -9.03
N GLY A 26 -9.13 1.87 -8.10
CA GLY A 26 -9.03 3.32 -8.00
C GLY A 26 -7.59 3.81 -7.82
N ILE A 27 -6.75 3.05 -7.11
CA ILE A 27 -5.32 3.35 -6.95
C ILE A 27 -4.58 3.15 -8.29
N TYR A 28 -4.86 2.07 -9.02
CA TYR A 28 -4.20 1.80 -10.31
C TYR A 28 -4.54 2.84 -11.37
N TRP A 29 -5.82 3.18 -11.52
CA TRP A 29 -6.24 4.26 -12.42
C TRP A 29 -5.60 5.60 -12.05
N HIS A 30 -5.43 5.88 -10.76
CA HIS A 30 -4.70 7.06 -10.30
C HIS A 30 -3.21 7.01 -10.71
N LEU A 31 -2.54 5.86 -10.56
CA LEU A 31 -1.15 5.70 -10.95
C LEU A 31 -0.95 5.88 -12.46
N GLU A 32 -1.78 5.28 -13.29
CA GLU A 32 -1.74 5.45 -14.76
C GLU A 32 -1.97 6.92 -15.16
N SER A 33 -2.88 7.63 -14.46
CA SER A 33 -3.13 9.05 -14.72
C SER A 33 -1.90 9.93 -14.49
N LYS A 34 -1.00 9.53 -13.59
CA LYS A 34 0.25 10.22 -13.28
C LYS A 34 1.42 9.72 -14.12
N ILE A 35 1.46 8.42 -14.38
CA ILE A 35 2.52 7.73 -15.11
C ILE A 35 1.94 7.25 -16.42
N ARG A 36 1.88 8.13 -17.43
CA ARG A 36 1.22 7.85 -18.72
C ARG A 36 1.75 6.61 -19.47
N SER A 37 2.96 6.17 -19.16
CA SER A 37 3.57 4.97 -19.74
C SER A 37 3.23 3.68 -18.99
N LEU A 38 2.62 3.76 -17.80
CA LEU A 38 2.25 2.59 -17.02
C LEU A 38 0.98 1.98 -17.60
N LYS A 39 1.13 0.83 -18.25
CA LYS A 39 0.03 -0.01 -18.73
C LYS A 39 0.33 -1.46 -18.40
N PRO A 40 -0.70 -2.31 -18.17
CA PRO A 40 -0.47 -3.74 -17.99
C PRO A 40 0.30 -4.35 -19.18
N PRO A 41 1.11 -5.39 -18.97
CA PRO A 41 1.33 -6.06 -17.69
C PRO A 41 2.35 -5.33 -16.79
N TYR A 42 2.13 -5.33 -15.48
CA TYR A 42 3.11 -4.83 -14.49
C TYR A 42 2.97 -5.52 -13.14
N LEU A 43 4.06 -5.51 -12.37
CA LEU A 43 4.06 -5.92 -10.98
C LEU A 43 3.88 -4.70 -10.07
N CYS A 44 2.94 -4.76 -9.13
CA CYS A 44 2.65 -3.69 -8.17
C CYS A 44 3.04 -4.12 -6.75
N LEU A 45 3.80 -3.26 -6.07
CA LEU A 45 4.02 -3.33 -4.62
C LEU A 45 3.08 -2.33 -3.94
N LEU A 46 1.98 -2.82 -3.38
CA LEU A 46 1.02 -2.01 -2.64
C LEU A 46 1.45 -1.91 -1.17
N VAL A 47 1.90 -0.73 -0.75
CA VAL A 47 2.30 -0.45 0.63
C VAL A 47 1.52 0.74 1.17
N SER A 48 0.73 0.51 2.21
CA SER A 48 -0.08 1.52 2.89
C SER A 48 -0.11 1.26 4.40
N GLY A 49 -0.90 2.05 5.13
CA GLY A 49 -1.16 1.81 6.56
C GLY A 49 -1.85 0.47 6.84
N GLY A 50 -2.62 -0.08 5.89
CA GLY A 50 -3.40 -1.31 6.11
C GLY A 50 -3.17 -2.41 5.06
N HIS A 51 -2.26 -2.21 4.11
CA HIS A 51 -1.95 -3.19 3.06
C HIS A 51 -0.45 -3.27 2.85
N THR A 52 0.05 -4.49 2.66
CA THR A 52 1.41 -4.78 2.18
C THR A 52 1.30 -6.01 1.32
N GLN A 53 1.21 -5.80 0.00
CA GLN A 53 0.88 -6.85 -0.98
C GLN A 53 1.74 -6.69 -2.24
N ILE A 54 2.08 -7.83 -2.85
CA ILE A 54 2.66 -7.93 -4.19
C ILE A 54 1.55 -8.42 -5.11
N ILE A 55 1.23 -7.63 -6.13
CA ILE A 55 0.09 -7.86 -7.01
C ILE A 55 0.59 -7.90 -8.45
N ASP A 56 0.33 -9.02 -9.11
CA ASP A 56 0.51 -9.16 -10.55
C ASP A 56 -0.69 -8.57 -11.27
N CYS A 57 -0.43 -7.66 -12.20
CA CYS A 57 -1.44 -7.01 -13.03
C CYS A 57 -1.22 -7.45 -14.47
N ASP A 58 -1.99 -8.43 -14.92
CA ASP A 58 -1.89 -8.97 -16.28
C ASP A 58 -2.59 -8.04 -17.29
N ASP A 59 -3.77 -7.56 -16.93
CA ASP A 59 -4.60 -6.64 -17.72
C ASP A 59 -5.54 -5.85 -16.79
N TYR A 60 -6.27 -4.87 -17.32
CA TYR A 60 -7.28 -4.13 -16.58
C TYR A 60 -8.34 -5.09 -16.01
N GLY A 61 -8.60 -4.99 -14.70
CA GLY A 61 -9.52 -5.90 -14.01
C GLY A 61 -8.95 -7.29 -13.73
N GLN A 62 -7.73 -7.60 -14.16
CA GLN A 62 -7.07 -8.89 -13.97
C GLN A 62 -5.88 -8.75 -13.02
N TYR A 63 -6.16 -9.00 -11.73
CA TYR A 63 -5.20 -8.82 -10.64
C TYR A 63 -5.04 -10.11 -9.84
N SER A 64 -3.80 -10.55 -9.63
CA SER A 64 -3.46 -11.71 -8.80
C SER A 64 -2.56 -11.29 -7.65
N ILE A 65 -2.96 -11.58 -6.41
CA ILE A 65 -2.10 -11.35 -5.24
C ILE A 65 -1.06 -12.49 -5.20
N LEU A 66 0.21 -12.15 -5.44
CA LEU A 66 1.33 -13.09 -5.38
C LEU A 66 1.83 -13.30 -3.95
N GLY A 67 1.65 -12.30 -3.09
CA GLY A 67 2.01 -12.38 -1.68
C GLY A 67 1.49 -11.19 -0.89
N GLU A 68 1.26 -11.41 0.40
CA GLU A 68 0.80 -10.39 1.33
C GLU A 68 1.41 -10.58 2.71
N THR A 69 1.35 -9.53 3.53
CA THR A 69 1.70 -9.65 4.94
C THR A 69 0.78 -10.66 5.64
N ILE A 70 1.34 -11.42 6.57
CA ILE A 70 0.59 -12.35 7.43
C ILE A 70 0.29 -11.73 8.81
N ASP A 71 0.83 -10.54 9.07
CA ASP A 71 0.71 -9.81 10.32
C ASP A 71 0.47 -8.31 10.05
N ASP A 72 1.42 -7.44 10.43
CA ASP A 72 1.28 -6.01 10.30
C ASP A 72 1.56 -5.56 8.86
N ALA A 73 0.77 -4.61 8.37
CA ALA A 73 1.18 -3.86 7.19
C ALA A 73 2.41 -3.00 7.53
N CYS A 74 3.27 -2.75 6.55
CA CYS A 74 4.49 -1.95 6.73
C CYS A 74 4.18 -0.56 7.32
N GLY A 75 3.13 0.12 6.84
CA GLY A 75 2.73 1.41 7.42
C GLY A 75 2.32 1.32 8.89
N GLU A 76 1.56 0.29 9.27
CA GLU A 76 1.17 0.03 10.66
C GLU A 76 2.38 -0.28 11.55
N ALA A 77 3.33 -1.09 11.07
CA ALA A 77 4.56 -1.39 11.80
C ALA A 77 5.37 -0.11 12.08
N PHE A 78 5.48 0.78 11.10
CA PHE A 78 6.13 2.09 11.25
C PHE A 78 5.42 2.98 12.27
N ASP A 79 4.09 2.99 12.29
CA ASP A 79 3.31 3.76 13.27
C ASP A 79 3.44 3.18 14.70
N LYS A 80 3.45 1.85 14.85
CA LYS A 80 3.70 1.18 16.13
C LYS A 80 5.10 1.50 16.67
N VAL A 81 6.12 1.48 15.82
CA VAL A 81 7.48 1.92 16.20
C VAL A 81 7.48 3.38 16.62
N GLY A 82 6.81 4.26 15.88
CA GLY A 82 6.69 5.67 16.26
C GLY A 82 6.06 5.84 17.64
N LYS A 83 5.02 5.06 17.94
CA LYS A 83 4.39 5.04 19.27
C LYS A 83 5.35 4.56 20.36
N LEU A 84 6.13 3.51 20.12
CA LEU A 84 7.15 3.03 21.07
C LEU A 84 8.25 4.06 21.35
N LEU A 85 8.52 4.93 20.37
CA LEU A 85 9.46 6.05 20.48
C LEU A 85 8.83 7.33 21.04
N ASN A 86 7.57 7.28 21.51
CA ASN A 86 6.80 8.43 21.99
C ASN A 86 6.65 9.57 20.96
N LEU A 87 6.57 9.22 19.67
CA LEU A 87 6.29 10.16 18.60
C LEU A 87 4.77 10.29 18.41
N GLU A 88 4.29 11.49 18.09
CA GLU A 88 2.85 11.67 17.82
C GLU A 88 2.46 11.01 16.48
N TYR A 89 1.22 10.55 16.40
CA TYR A 89 0.64 9.90 15.23
C TYR A 89 0.34 10.89 14.07
N PRO A 90 0.54 10.52 12.80
CA PRO A 90 1.14 9.27 12.31
C PRO A 90 2.65 9.22 12.56
N GLY A 91 3.10 8.08 13.08
CA GLY A 91 4.47 7.88 13.54
C GLY A 91 5.44 7.57 12.40
N GLY A 92 4.98 6.91 11.33
CA GLY A 92 5.83 6.44 10.24
C GLY A 92 6.71 7.51 9.58
N PRO A 93 6.15 8.67 9.15
CA PRO A 93 6.96 9.75 8.59
C PRO A 93 8.04 10.27 9.55
N LYS A 94 7.75 10.32 10.85
CA LYS A 94 8.69 10.79 11.88
C LYS A 94 9.82 9.79 12.11
N VAL A 95 9.50 8.49 12.14
CA VAL A 95 10.49 7.41 12.19
C VAL A 95 11.44 7.50 10.99
N ALA A 96 10.90 7.66 9.78
CA ALA A 96 11.70 7.79 8.56
C ALA A 96 12.61 9.03 8.58
N GLN A 97 12.15 10.14 9.15
CA GLN A 97 12.96 11.35 9.30
C GLN A 97 14.12 11.14 10.28
N LEU A 98 13.88 10.54 11.44
CA LEU A 98 14.91 10.25 12.44
C LEU A 98 15.95 9.25 11.92
N ALA A 99 15.52 8.28 11.11
CA ALA A 99 16.40 7.28 10.51
C ALA A 99 17.51 7.91 9.63
N LYS A 100 17.25 9.07 8.99
CA LYS A 100 18.23 9.76 8.13
C LYS A 100 19.47 10.26 8.88
N VAL A 101 19.35 10.52 10.18
CA VAL A 101 20.45 10.97 11.04
C VAL A 101 20.90 9.86 12.01
N GLY A 102 20.31 8.67 11.91
CA GLY A 102 20.67 7.51 12.70
C GLY A 102 21.89 6.78 12.16
N ASN A 103 22.38 5.81 12.93
CA ASN A 103 23.39 4.86 12.48
C ASN A 103 22.71 3.53 12.15
N SER A 104 22.68 3.16 10.86
CA SER A 104 22.06 1.93 10.36
C SER A 104 22.77 0.65 10.79
N GLU A 105 24.03 0.72 11.20
CA GLU A 105 24.84 -0.43 11.64
C GLU A 105 24.77 -0.68 13.14
N ARG A 106 24.15 0.24 13.90
CA ARG A 106 24.14 0.17 15.38
C ARG A 106 23.34 -1.02 15.92
N PHE A 107 22.27 -1.41 15.24
CA PHE A 107 21.37 -2.47 15.69
C PHE A 107 21.05 -3.42 14.54
N ASN A 108 21.06 -4.72 14.81
CA ASN A 108 20.67 -5.75 13.84
C ASN A 108 19.25 -6.23 14.13
N PHE A 109 18.28 -5.78 13.34
CA PHE A 109 16.89 -6.24 13.46
C PHE A 109 16.68 -7.54 12.68
N PRO A 110 15.87 -8.49 13.21
CA PRO A 110 15.58 -9.73 12.51
C PRO A 110 14.82 -9.45 11.21
N ARG A 111 15.17 -10.17 10.13
CA ARG A 111 14.39 -10.18 8.90
C ARG A 111 13.44 -11.38 8.91
N ALA A 112 12.15 -11.10 9.05
CA ALA A 112 11.11 -12.13 9.03
C ALA A 112 11.07 -12.86 7.67
N LEU A 113 10.55 -14.09 7.68
CA LEU A 113 10.26 -14.93 6.50
C LEU A 113 11.47 -15.32 5.62
N THR A 114 12.71 -15.12 6.06
CA THR A 114 13.94 -15.39 5.29
C THR A 114 14.33 -16.87 5.11
N GLN A 115 13.55 -17.82 5.63
CA GLN A 115 13.91 -19.25 5.66
C GLN A 115 13.22 -20.12 4.59
N LYS A 116 12.32 -19.58 3.77
CA LYS A 116 11.67 -20.28 2.64
C LYS A 116 12.25 -19.79 1.31
N GLU A 117 11.91 -20.45 0.20
CA GLU A 117 12.16 -19.94 -1.16
C GLU A 117 11.44 -18.59 -1.33
N THR A 118 12.08 -17.51 -0.91
CA THR A 118 11.53 -16.15 -0.95
C THR A 118 12.05 -15.39 -2.14
N LEU A 119 11.14 -14.79 -2.92
CA LEU A 119 11.51 -13.74 -3.86
C LEU A 119 11.86 -12.46 -3.09
N THR A 120 13.08 -11.95 -3.33
CA THR A 120 13.49 -10.63 -2.83
C THR A 120 13.30 -9.60 -3.94
N LEU A 121 12.34 -8.71 -3.78
CA LEU A 121 12.22 -7.51 -4.61
C LEU A 121 13.28 -6.49 -4.17
N VAL A 122 14.31 -6.31 -4.99
CA VAL A 122 15.28 -5.23 -4.82
C VAL A 122 14.82 -4.06 -5.70
N LEU A 123 14.35 -2.99 -5.07
CA LEU A 123 14.14 -1.73 -5.77
C LEU A 123 15.52 -1.14 -6.05
N VAL A 124 15.86 -1.02 -7.34
CA VAL A 124 17.09 -0.36 -7.79
C VAL A 124 16.69 1.06 -8.15
N ASP A 125 17.30 2.05 -7.50
CA ASP A 125 17.08 3.48 -7.74
C ASP A 125 17.56 3.92 -9.14
#